data_AF-A0AAD7GAU8-F1
#
_entry.id   AF-A0AAD7GAU8-F1
#
_cell.length_a   1.000
_cell.length_b   1.000
_cell.length_c   1.000
_cell.angle_alpha   90.00
_cell.angle_beta   90.00
_cell.angle_gamma   90.00
#
_symmetry.space_group_name_H-M   'P 1'
#
loop_
_entity.id
_entity.type
_entity.pdbx_description
1 polymer ?
#
loop_
_entity_poly.entity_id
_entity_poly.type
_entity_poly.pdbx_seq_one_letter_code
_entity_poly.pdbx_strand_id
1 'polypeptide(L)'
;LGRIPLVIGMPVMISWNFDVQGGVVKGCMGRLRSIRYELRPDGRLYALSCVVEAPNTTLGIMPDLPAHHVVALTDTVTMSF
;
A
#
# COMPACT_ATOMS: atom_id res chain seq x y z
N LEU A 1 -17.55 0.06 2.89
CA LEU A 1 -16.64 -1.11 2.82
C LEU A 1 -16.07 -1.36 4.21
N GLY A 2 -16.12 -2.59 4.70
CA GLY A 2 -15.67 -2.97 6.05
C GLY A 2 -14.16 -2.84 6.25
N ARG A 3 -13.69 -2.99 7.49
CA ARG A 3 -12.26 -3.00 7.83
C ARG A 3 -11.66 -4.36 7.45
N ILE A 4 -10.67 -4.37 6.57
CA ILE A 4 -9.97 -5.60 6.16
C ILE A 4 -8.72 -5.74 7.04
N PRO A 5 -8.54 -6.86 7.76
CA PRO A 5 -7.28 -7.13 8.45
C PRO A 5 -6.18 -7.35 7.40
N LEU A 6 -5.11 -6.57 7.49
CA LEU A 6 -3.93 -6.71 6.64
C LEU A 6 -2.89 -7.57 7.37
N VAL A 7 -2.44 -8.64 6.71
CA VAL A 7 -1.46 -9.59 7.27
C VAL A 7 -0.26 -9.68 6.34
N ILE A 8 0.95 -9.69 6.90
CA ILE A 8 2.17 -9.85 6.10
C ILE A 8 2.10 -11.17 5.31
N GLY A 9 2.44 -11.10 4.02
CA GLY A 9 2.37 -12.21 3.08
C GLY A 9 1.01 -12.39 2.39
N MET A 10 -0.03 -11.66 2.82
CA MET A 10 -1.37 -11.69 2.24
C MET A 10 -1.35 -11.15 0.80
N PRO A 11 -2.09 -11.78 -0.14
CA PRO A 11 -2.31 -11.22 -1.45
C PRO A 11 -3.18 -9.96 -1.36
N VAL A 12 -2.73 -8.90 -2.00
CA VAL A 12 -3.43 -7.62 -2.05
C VAL A 12 -3.54 -7.13 -3.48
N MET A 13 -4.58 -6.34 -3.75
CA MET A 13 -4.79 -5.67 -5.03
C MET A 13 -4.75 -4.16 -4.82
N ILE A 14 -3.99 -3.46 -5.66
CA ILE A 14 -3.97 -2.01 -5.70
C ILE A 14 -5.23 -1.53 -6.42
N SER A 15 -6.04 -0.70 -5.76
CA SER A 15 -7.37 -0.30 -6.22
C SER A 15 -7.39 1.01 -7.03
N TRP A 16 -6.28 1.74 -7.06
CA TRP A 16 -6.16 3.05 -7.71
C TRP A 16 -4.80 3.18 -8.40
N ASN A 17 -4.76 3.96 -9.48
CA ASN A 17 -3.50 4.32 -10.11
C ASN A 17 -2.80 5.36 -9.23
N PHE A 18 -1.55 5.12 -8.85
CA PHE A 18 -0.75 6.14 -8.17
C PHE A 18 0.67 6.28 -8.77
N ASP A 19 1.12 5.34 -9.59
CA ASP A 19 2.33 5.50 -10.39
C ASP A 19 2.19 4.77 -11.73
N VAL A 20 1.56 5.44 -12.70
CA VAL A 20 1.27 4.85 -14.02
C VAL A 20 2.55 4.61 -14.82
N GLN A 21 3.55 5.50 -14.73
CA GLN A 21 4.83 5.33 -15.43
C GLN A 21 5.64 4.16 -14.87
N GLY A 22 5.54 3.90 -13.56
CA GLY A 22 6.09 2.73 -12.89
C GLY A 22 5.30 1.42 -13.11
N GLY A 23 4.14 1.47 -13.75
CA GLY A 23 3.27 0.30 -13.92
C GLY A 23 2.44 -0.05 -12.68
N VAL A 24 2.36 0.86 -11.69
CA VAL A 24 1.47 0.74 -10.53
C VAL A 24 0.10 1.29 -10.86
N VAL A 25 -0.66 0.43 -11.53
CA VAL A 25 -2.02 0.69 -11.98
C VAL A 25 -3.04 -0.10 -11.14
N LYS A 26 -4.28 0.35 -11.19
CA LYS A 26 -5.44 -0.33 -10.63
C LYS A 26 -5.50 -1.76 -11.16
N GLY A 27 -5.72 -2.70 -10.25
CA GLY A 27 -5.72 -4.13 -10.56
C GLY A 27 -4.35 -4.78 -10.43
N CYS A 28 -3.28 -4.01 -10.16
CA CYS A 28 -1.98 -4.59 -9.85
C CYS A 28 -2.07 -5.46 -8.60
N MET A 29 -1.65 -6.72 -8.74
CA MET A 29 -1.65 -7.71 -7.67
C MET A 29 -0.26 -7.79 -7.05
N GLY A 30 -0.21 -7.97 -5.75
CA GLY A 30 1.04 -8.12 -5.03
C GLY A 30 0.89 -8.81 -3.69
N ARG A 31 2.02 -8.91 -2.98
CA ARG A 31 2.09 -9.48 -1.64
C ARG A 31 2.46 -8.39 -0.64
N LEU A 32 1.73 -8.33 0.46
CA LEU A 32 2.02 -7.38 1.52
C LEU A 32 3.33 -7.75 2.23
N ARG A 33 4.29 -6.82 2.32
CA ARG A 33 5.62 -7.06 2.92
C ARG A 33 5.84 -6.31 4.22
N SER A 34 5.29 -5.10 4.34
CA SER A 34 5.37 -4.31 5.56
C SER A 34 4.16 -3.41 5.70
N ILE A 35 3.80 -3.08 6.93
CA ILE A 35 2.72 -2.13 7.25
C ILE A 35 3.22 -1.22 8.37
N ARG A 36 3.04 0.09 8.18
CA ARG A 36 3.22 1.08 9.23
C ARG A 36 1.86 1.44 9.81
N TYR A 37 1.74 1.36 11.13
CA TYR A 37 0.53 1.74 11.84
C TYR A 37 0.74 2.97 12.73
N GLU A 38 -0.34 3.68 13.00
CA GLU A 38 -0.49 4.66 14.07
C GLU A 38 -1.51 4.13 15.09
N LEU A 39 -1.16 4.15 16.37
CA LEU A 39 -2.11 3.94 17.46
C LEU A 39 -2.75 5.28 17.82
N ARG A 40 -4.07 5.40 17.65
CA ARG A 40 -4.82 6.62 17.98
C ARG A 40 -5.33 6.62 19.42
N PRO A 41 -5.74 7.78 19.97
CA PRO A 41 -6.25 7.90 21.34
C PRO A 41 -7.47 7.02 21.65
N ASP A 42 -8.21 6.58 20.64
CA ASP A 42 -9.35 5.65 20.77
C ASP A 42 -8.91 4.17 20.89
N GLY A 43 -7.60 3.91 20.94
CA GLY A 43 -7.01 2.58 21.08
C GLY A 43 -6.97 1.78 19.78
N ARG A 44 -7.29 2.39 18.62
CA ARG A 44 -7.30 1.69 17.33
C ARG A 44 -6.02 1.92 16.52
N LEU A 45 -5.64 0.89 15.76
CA LEU A 45 -4.52 0.94 14.82
C LEU A 45 -5.00 1.35 13.43
N TYR A 46 -4.35 2.36 12.85
CA TYR A 46 -4.62 2.86 11.52
C TYR A 46 -3.39 2.65 10.64
N ALA A 47 -3.56 1.97 9.51
CA ALA A 47 -2.48 1.77 8.55
C ALA A 47 -2.18 3.10 7.86
N LEU A 48 -0.94 3.58 7.98
CA LEU A 48 -0.46 4.82 7.35
C LEU A 48 0.19 4.55 5.99
N SER A 49 0.94 3.45 5.91
CA SER A 49 1.57 3.02 4.67
C SER A 49 1.80 1.53 4.67
N CYS A 50 1.96 0.96 3.49
CA CYS A 50 2.42 -0.41 3.34
C CYS A 50 3.35 -0.57 2.16
N VAL A 51 4.19 -1.59 2.25
CA VAL A 51 5.04 -2.04 1.15
C VAL A 51 4.41 -3.27 0.54
N VAL A 52 4.21 -3.24 -0.78
CA VAL A 52 3.66 -4.35 -1.56
C VAL A 52 4.72 -4.78 -2.56
N GLU A 53 5.05 -6.06 -2.58
CA GLU A 53 5.82 -6.66 -3.66
C GLU A 53 4.89 -6.93 -4.84
N ALA A 54 5.14 -6.28 -5.96
CA ALA A 54 4.31 -6.31 -7.16
C ALA A 54 5.18 -6.70 -8.38
N PRO A 55 5.33 -8.00 -8.68
CA PRO A 55 6.29 -8.50 -9.67
C PRO A 55 6.05 -8.00 -11.10
N ASN A 56 4.83 -7.54 -11.40
CA ASN A 56 4.45 -7.04 -12.73
C ASN A 56 4.71 -5.53 -12.90
N THR A 57 5.36 -4.87 -11.94
CA THR A 57 5.69 -3.44 -12.03
C THR A 57 7.04 -3.25 -12.72
N THR A 58 7.14 -2.24 -13.58
CA THR A 58 8.36 -1.88 -14.31
C THR A 58 9.16 -0.78 -13.61
N LEU A 59 8.89 -0.57 -12.32
CA LEU A 59 9.52 0.45 -11.50
C LEU A 59 11.03 0.24 -11.37
N GLY A 60 11.76 1.35 -11.42
CA GLY A 60 13.13 1.39 -10.92
C GLY A 60 13.18 1.07 -9.43
N ILE A 61 14.35 0.62 -8.96
CA ILE A 61 14.59 0.31 -7.55
C ILE A 61 14.44 1.61 -6.73
N MET A 62 13.50 1.63 -5.79
CA MET A 62 13.44 2.72 -4.80
C MET A 62 14.64 2.60 -3.86
N PRO A 63 15.27 3.72 -3.44
CA PRO A 63 16.31 3.68 -2.42
C PRO A 63 15.83 2.89 -1.20
N ASP A 64 16.67 1.97 -0.72
CA ASP A 64 16.40 1.10 0.43
C ASP A 64 15.26 0.08 0.28
N LEU A 65 14.71 -0.11 -0.94
CA LEU A 65 13.71 -1.13 -1.24
C LEU A 65 14.20 -2.06 -2.36
N PRO A 66 13.92 -3.38 -2.29
CA PRO A 66 14.23 -4.27 -3.40
C PRO A 66 13.43 -3.90 -4.67
N ALA A 67 13.87 -4.41 -5.81
CA ALA A 67 13.11 -4.29 -7.06
C ALA A 67 11.65 -4.76 -6.88
N HIS A 68 10.74 -4.16 -7.65
CA HIS A 68 9.30 -4.48 -7.65
C HIS A 68 8.58 -4.26 -6.31
N HIS A 69 9.19 -3.54 -5.36
CA HIS A 69 8.51 -3.11 -4.13
C HIS A 69 7.91 -1.73 -4.33
N VAL A 70 6.62 -1.62 -4.04
CA VAL A 70 5.85 -0.40 -4.19
C VAL A 70 5.32 0.04 -2.84
N VAL A 71 5.31 1.35 -2.60
CA VAL A 71 4.84 1.93 -1.35
C VAL A 71 3.46 2.52 -1.60
N ALA A 72 2.45 1.98 -0.91
CA ALA A 72 1.13 2.60 -0.85
C ALA A 72 1.05 3.45 0.42
N LEU A 73 0.67 4.71 0.26
CA LEU A 73 0.44 5.65 1.36
C LEU A 73 -1.07 5.77 1.61
N THR A 74 -1.45 6.04 2.86
CA THR A 74 -2.82 6.42 3.17
C THR A 74 -3.17 7.70 2.44
N ASP A 75 -4.30 7.69 1.74
CA ASP A 75 -4.83 8.90 1.14
C ASP A 75 -5.53 9.70 2.24
N THR A 76 -5.09 10.94 2.49
CA THR A 76 -5.78 11.84 3.41
C THR A 76 -6.94 12.49 2.68
N VAL A 77 -8.11 11.83 2.70
CA VAL A 77 -9.35 12.49 2.28
C VAL A 77 -9.90 13.27 3.47
N THR A 78 -9.60 14.56 3.56
CA THR A 78 -10.26 15.48 4.49
C THR A 78 -11.69 15.73 3.99
N MET A 79 -12.67 14.95 4.48
CA MET A 79 -14.08 15.30 4.29
C MET A 79 -14.51 16.26 5.40
N SER A 80 -14.53 17.55 5.09
CA SER A 80 -15.25 18.56 5.88
C SER A 80 -16.73 18.55 5.47
N PHE A 81 -17.61 18.31 6.44
CA PHE A 81 -19.07 18.49 6.33
C PHE A 81 -19.46 19.88 6.84
#